data_AF-A0A819ARZ7-F1
#
_entry.id   AF-A0A819ARZ7-F1
#
_cell.length_a   1.000
_cell.length_b   1.000
_cell.length_c   1.000
_cell.angle_alpha   90.00
_cell.angle_beta   90.00
_cell.angle_gamma   90.00
#
_symmetry.space_group_name_H-M   'P 1'
#
loop_
_entity.id
_entity.type
_entity.pdbx_description
1 polymer ?
#
loop_
_entity_poly.entity_id
_entity_poly.type
_entity_poly.pdbx_seq_one_letter_code
_entity_poly.pdbx_strand_id
1 'polypeptide(L)' 'TAKADIWSFGAILYRMTYMVPPHHNSPFFRPPLNQRSTNDPNLLNILQHTLVIDPNARPDALWLATHPYTKTS' A
#
# COMPACT_ATOMS: atom_id res chain seq x y z
N THR A 1 3.24 -16.31 -5.14
CA THR A 1 2.18 -15.72 -6.00
C THR A 1 1.31 -14.76 -5.21
N ALA A 2 0.53 -15.20 -4.21
CA ALA A 2 -0.36 -14.30 -3.43
C ALA A 2 0.30 -13.03 -2.83
N LYS A 3 1.54 -13.12 -2.32
CA LYS A 3 2.26 -11.96 -1.78
C LYS A 3 2.68 -10.93 -2.82
N ALA A 4 2.84 -11.34 -4.08
CA ALA A 4 3.09 -10.42 -5.20
C ALA A 4 1.82 -9.65 -5.54
N ASP A 5 0.66 -10.31 -5.52
CA ASP A 5 -0.64 -9.67 -5.76
C ASP A 5 -0.95 -8.59 -4.72
N ILE A 6 -0.62 -8.85 -3.44
CA ILE A 6 -0.76 -7.88 -2.34
C ILE A 6 0.09 -6.62 -2.56
N TRP A 7 1.31 -6.79 -3.06
CA TRP A 7 2.17 -5.66 -3.39
C TRP A 7 1.64 -4.89 -4.60
N SER A 8 1.19 -5.59 -5.65
CA SER A 8 0.59 -4.98 -6.84
C SER A 8 -0.66 -4.18 -6.48
N PHE A 9 -1.49 -4.67 -5.56
CA PHE A 9 -2.62 -3.94 -5.01
C PHE A 9 -2.18 -2.62 -4.35
N GLY A 10 -1.18 -2.68 -3.47
CA GLY A 10 -0.58 -1.49 -2.87
C GLY A 10 -0.03 -0.50 -3.89
N ALA A 11 0.61 -1.01 -4.96
CA ALA A 11 1.16 -0.19 -6.02
C ALA A 11 0.09 0.51 -6.85
N ILE A 12 -1.04 -0.16 -7.09
CA ILE A 12 -2.21 0.43 -7.75
C ILE A 12 -2.81 1.54 -6.88
N LEU A 13 -3.03 1.27 -5.58
CA LEU A 13 -3.54 2.29 -4.64
C LEU A 13 -2.61 3.50 -4.55
N TYR A 14 -1.30 3.26 -4.47
CA TYR A 14 -0.30 4.32 -4.46
C TYR A 14 -0.42 5.19 -5.72
N ARG A 15 -0.54 4.56 -6.89
CA ARG A 15 -0.69 5.28 -8.15
C ARG A 15 -2.01 6.03 -8.25
N MET A 16 -3.11 5.50 -7.72
CA MET A 16 -4.38 6.23 -7.64
C MET A 16 -4.29 7.46 -6.73
N THR A 17 -3.50 7.37 -5.65
CA THR A 17 -3.34 8.45 -4.68
C THR A 17 -2.39 9.54 -5.16
N TYR A 18 -1.27 9.15 -5.77
CA TYR A 18 -0.14 10.01 -6.06
C TYR A 18 0.11 10.23 -7.56
N MET A 19 -0.63 9.56 -8.44
CA MET A 19 -0.48 9.62 -9.90
C MET A 19 0.91 9.20 -10.43
N VAL A 20 1.74 8.60 -9.57
CA VAL A 20 3.11 8.14 -9.87
C VAL A 20 3.31 6.71 -9.34
N PRO A 21 4.24 5.92 -9.89
CA PRO A 21 4.53 4.59 -9.36
C PRO A 21 5.28 4.64 -8.02
N PRO A 22 5.13 3.63 -7.15
CA PRO A 22 5.92 3.53 -5.94
C PRO A 22 7.40 3.21 -6.24
N HIS A 23 8.29 3.64 -5.34
CA HIS A 23 9.71 3.30 -5.42
C HIS A 23 9.94 1.82 -5.05
N HIS A 24 10.32 0.99 -6.03
CA HIS A 24 10.54 -0.45 -5.82
C HIS A 24 11.77 -0.77 -4.94
N ASN A 25 12.70 0.17 -4.77
CA ASN A 25 13.95 -0.02 -3.99
C ASN A 25 13.88 0.56 -2.56
N SER A 26 12.75 1.11 -2.13
CA SER A 26 12.62 1.64 -0.77
C SER A 26 12.07 0.55 0.16
N PRO A 27 12.75 0.22 1.27
CA PRO A 27 12.26 -0.78 2.23
C PRO A 27 10.95 -0.38 2.90
N PHE A 28 10.59 0.90 2.83
CA PHE A 28 9.40 1.46 3.44
C PHE A 28 8.61 2.28 2.43
N PHE A 29 7.29 2.36 2.66
CA PHE A 29 6.44 3.34 2.00
C PHE A 29 6.99 4.75 2.24
N ARG A 30 7.10 5.52 1.15
CA ARG A 30 7.42 6.94 1.19
C ARG A 30 6.48 7.69 0.25
N PRO A 31 5.77 8.73 0.71
CA PRO A 31 5.05 9.61 -0.18
C PRO A 31 6.06 10.37 -1.08
N PRO A 32 5.64 10.82 -2.28
CA PRO A 32 6.54 11.56 -3.17
C PRO A 32 6.97 12.89 -2.56
N LEU A 33 8.24 13.28 -2.76
CA LEU A 33 8.86 14.47 -2.13
C LEU A 33 8.11 15.79 -2.41
N ASN A 34 7.35 15.86 -3.50
CA ASN A 34 6.65 17.09 -3.94
C ASN A 34 5.11 16.96 -3.93
N GLN A 35 4.56 15.96 -3.25
CA GLN A 35 3.12 15.81 -3.10
C GLN A 35 2.71 15.84 -1.64
N ARG A 36 1.54 16.43 -1.38
CA ARG A 36 0.90 16.34 -0.07
C ARG A 36 0.59 14.87 0.19
N SER A 37 1.04 14.38 1.34
CA SER A 37 0.60 13.08 1.83
C SER A 37 -0.93 13.09 1.95
N THR A 38 -1.57 11.96 1.65
CA THR A 38 -2.97 11.79 2.02
C THR A 38 -3.11 11.91 3.54
N ASN A 39 -4.19 12.55 3.99
CA ASN A 39 -4.53 12.68 5.41
C ASN A 39 -5.38 11.50 5.90
N ASP A 40 -5.75 10.56 5.02
CA ASP A 40 -6.50 9.37 5.40
C ASP A 40 -5.57 8.36 6.10
N PRO A 41 -5.72 8.15 7.42
CA PRO A 41 -4.86 7.24 8.18
C PRO A 41 -5.02 5.78 7.75
N ASN A 42 -6.21 5.38 7.28
CA ASN A 42 -6.45 4.01 6.82
C ASN A 42 -5.77 3.75 5.47
N LEU A 43 -5.80 4.74 4.57
CA LEU A 43 -5.06 4.67 3.31
C LEU A 43 -3.55 4.62 3.56
N LEU A 44 -3.02 5.43 4.47
CA LEU A 44 -1.60 5.36 4.83
C LEU A 44 -1.23 4.00 5.42
N ASN A 45 -2.06 3.47 6.32
CA ASN A 45 -1.81 2.19 6.96
C ASN A 45 -1.78 1.04 5.93
N ILE A 46 -2.76 0.97 5.03
CA ILE A 46 -2.81 -0.09 4.01
C ILE A 46 -1.63 0.03 3.04
N LEU A 47 -1.23 1.23 2.64
CA LEU A 47 -0.07 1.46 1.77
C LEU A 47 1.24 1.03 2.45
N GLN A 48 1.41 1.33 3.73
CA GLN A 48 2.59 0.94 4.51
C GLN A 48 2.76 -0.58 4.61
N HIS A 49 1.68 -1.33 4.77
CA HIS A 49 1.75 -2.79 4.93
C HIS A 49 1.81 -3.54 3.59
N THR A 50 1.27 -2.98 2.52
CA THR A 50 1.28 -3.60 1.18
C THR A 50 2.58 -3.36 0.42
N LEU A 51 3.18 -2.16 0.55
CA LEU A 51 4.40 -1.75 -0.15
C LEU A 51 5.68 -2.05 0.65
N VAL A 52 5.74 -3.23 1.27
CA VAL A 52 6.95 -3.71 1.95
C VAL A 52 7.80 -4.54 0.99
N ILE A 53 9.12 -4.34 0.99
CA ILE A 53 10.03 -5.13 0.14
C ILE A 53 9.99 -6.60 0.51
N ASP A 54 10.08 -6.92 1.81
CA ASP A 54 10.00 -8.30 2.29
C ASP A 54 8.58 -8.87 2.09
N PRO A 55 8.40 -9.90 1.24
CA PRO A 55 7.11 -10.51 0.99
C PRO A 55 6.53 -11.24 2.21
N ASN A 56 7.35 -11.65 3.18
CA ASN A 56 6.88 -12.34 4.39
C ASN A 56 6.29 -11.36 5.41
N ALA A 57 6.78 -10.12 5.43
CA ALA A 57 6.25 -9.04 6.26
C ALA A 57 4.92 -8.45 5.72
N ARG A 58 4.55 -8.76 4.47
CA ARG A 58 3.27 -8.33 3.89
C ARG A 58 2.10 -9.07 4.56
N PRO A 59 0.92 -8.44 4.67
CA PRO A 59 -0.29 -9.08 5.16
C PRO A 59 -0.74 -10.21 4.23
N ASP A 60 -1.79 -10.94 4.60
CA ASP A 60 -2.49 -11.86 3.71
C ASP A 60 -3.74 -11.20 3.09
N ALA A 61 -4.42 -11.93 2.21
CA ALA A 61 -5.61 -11.42 1.53
C ALA A 61 -6.79 -11.20 2.50
N LEU A 62 -6.88 -11.98 3.59
CA LEU A 62 -7.93 -11.84 4.60
C LEU A 62 -7.76 -10.53 5.39
N TRP A 63 -6.54 -10.20 5.77
CA TRP A 63 -6.23 -8.92 6.40
C TRP A 63 -6.60 -7.76 5.47
N LEU A 64 -6.28 -7.85 4.17
CA LEU A 64 -6.72 -6.85 3.18
C LEU A 64 -8.24 -6.75 3.09
N ALA A 65 -8.97 -7.86 3.09
CA ALA A 65 -10.43 -7.83 2.99
C ALA A 65 -11.11 -7.24 4.23
N THR A 66 -10.48 -7.36 5.40
CA THR A 66 -11.01 -6.90 6.68
C THR A 66 -10.51 -5.51 7.09
N HIS A 67 -9.53 -4.96 6.37
CA HIS A 67 -8.93 -3.67 6.67
C HIS A 67 -9.96 -2.52 6.55
N PRO A 68 -9.98 -1.53 7.46
CA PRO A 68 -10.97 -0.43 7.42
C PRO A 68 -11.03 0.38 6.12
N TYR A 69 -9.93 0.41 5.35
CA TYR A 69 -9.88 1.10 4.06
C TYR A 69 -10.66 0.40 2.93
N THR A 70 -10.70 -0.93 2.97
CA THR A 70 -11.27 -1.80 1.92
C THR A 70 -12.59 -2.42 2.35
N LYS A 71 -12.85 -2.46 3.65
CA LYS A 71 -14.13 -2.87 4.22
C LYS A 71 -15.19 -1.84 3.81
N THR A 72 -15.93 -2.15 2.75
CA THR A 72 -17.15 -1.43 2.40
C THR A 72 -18.16 -1.57 3.54
N SER A 73 -18.69 -0.44 4.01
CA SER A 73 -19.79 -0.41 4.99
C SER A 73 -21.04 -1.11 4.46
#